data_AF-A0A517U2S3-F1
#
_entry.id   AF-A0A517U2S3-F1
#
_cell.length_a   1.000
_cell.length_b   1.000
_cell.length_c   1.000
_cell.angle_alpha   90.00
_cell.angle_beta   90.00
_cell.angle_gamma   90.00
#
_symmetry.space_group_name_H-M   'P 1'
#
loop_
_entity.id
_entity.type
_entity.pdbx_description
1 polymer ?
#
loop_
_entity_poly.entity_id
_entity_poly.type
_entity_poly.pdbx_seq_one_letter_code
_entity_poly.pdbx_strand_id
1 'polypeptide(L)'
;MSRFTSHIAIVATLAIAAVAWQSTASAQVIAYDHRSTVLGDQLAGASELVRAQGSFLKDEADAAETWTRVVAAQDQIQYKRSAYRYDVQRMESELRDRKAQANRERQQAEATAEMAEAVRLYQSVQRGAGLWPVALRQTKYAGSLATVSSLLRNWSPEDPSSDVYRAALATEIGVLKNRVAADRQLDFASRVDAVKTLKQLQQLATLPATELPSQWQERQLAMK
;
A
#
# COMPACT_ATOMS: atom_id res chain seq x y z
N MET A 1 19.80 -56.03 -2.93
CA MET A 1 20.59 -56.72 -3.98
C MET A 1 19.65 -56.91 -5.17
N SER A 2 19.68 -56.03 -6.17
CA SER A 2 20.61 -56.03 -7.31
C SER A 2 20.45 -57.27 -8.19
N ARG A 3 19.91 -57.02 -9.39
CA ARG A 3 20.09 -57.66 -10.72
C ARG A 3 19.08 -56.91 -11.64
N PHE A 4 19.38 -55.86 -12.44
CA PHE A 4 20.35 -55.75 -13.54
C PHE A 4 20.53 -57.13 -14.22
N THR A 5 20.20 -57.37 -15.49
CA THR A 5 20.45 -56.56 -16.69
C THR A 5 19.87 -57.30 -17.91
N SER A 6 19.49 -56.54 -18.94
CA SER A 6 19.77 -56.80 -20.36
C SER A 6 19.20 -58.04 -21.06
N HIS A 7 18.21 -57.84 -21.92
CA HIS A 7 18.09 -58.61 -23.17
C HIS A 7 18.16 -57.64 -24.35
N ILE A 8 19.39 -57.47 -24.84
CA ILE A 8 19.74 -56.86 -26.11
C ILE A 8 19.87 -58.01 -27.13
N ALA A 9 19.32 -57.78 -28.32
CA ALA A 9 19.65 -58.39 -29.62
C ALA A 9 19.33 -59.87 -29.85
N ILE A 10 18.29 -60.11 -30.67
CA ILE A 10 18.38 -61.07 -31.78
C ILE A 10 17.96 -60.34 -33.06
N VAL A 11 18.96 -59.75 -33.72
CA VAL A 11 18.93 -59.39 -35.14
C VAL A 11 19.57 -60.55 -35.89
N ALA A 12 19.08 -60.80 -37.12
CA ALA A 12 19.65 -61.67 -38.14
C ALA A 12 19.45 -63.19 -38.01
N THR A 13 18.34 -63.69 -38.57
CA THR A 13 18.33 -64.88 -39.45
C THR A 13 16.98 -65.04 -40.14
N LEU A 14 16.67 -64.15 -41.09
CA LEU A 14 15.67 -64.40 -42.14
C LEU A 14 16.10 -63.74 -43.46
N ALA A 15 17.41 -63.85 -43.74
CA ALA A 15 18.08 -63.30 -44.92
C ALA A 15 18.63 -64.38 -45.88
N ILE A 16 18.16 -65.63 -45.80
CA ILE A 16 18.65 -66.75 -46.66
C ILE A 16 17.50 -67.59 -47.26
N ALA A 17 16.32 -67.00 -47.49
CA ALA A 17 15.27 -67.64 -48.30
C ALA A 17 14.94 -66.87 -49.59
N ALA A 18 15.70 -65.81 -49.89
CA ALA A 18 15.37 -64.87 -50.95
C ALA A 18 16.24 -64.98 -52.23
N VAL A 19 17.13 -65.98 -52.36
CA VAL A 19 18.11 -66.03 -53.48
C VAL A 19 18.02 -67.29 -54.36
N ALA A 20 17.10 -68.24 -54.12
CA ALA A 20 17.08 -69.49 -54.90
C ALA A 20 15.91 -69.66 -55.88
N TRP A 21 14.90 -68.80 -55.91
CA TRP A 21 13.78 -68.91 -56.87
C TRP A 21 13.77 -67.72 -57.83
N GLN A 22 14.91 -67.56 -58.49
CA GLN A 22 15.07 -66.75 -59.69
C GLN A 22 15.09 -67.69 -60.88
N SER A 23 13.92 -68.21 -61.26
CA SER A 23 13.71 -68.78 -62.59
C SER A 23 12.24 -68.65 -62.97
N THR A 24 12.02 -67.86 -64.02
CA THR A 24 10.80 -67.74 -64.84
C THR A 24 9.59 -67.05 -64.20
N ALA A 25 9.72 -65.78 -63.83
CA ALA A 25 8.62 -64.84 -63.99
C ALA A 25 8.75 -64.21 -65.38
N SER A 26 8.05 -64.77 -66.37
CA SER A 26 7.87 -64.11 -67.66
C SER A 26 7.21 -62.75 -67.41
N ALA A 27 7.96 -61.68 -67.64
CA ALA A 27 7.39 -60.35 -67.77
C ALA A 27 6.49 -60.33 -69.00
N GLN A 28 5.24 -60.78 -68.84
CA GLN A 28 4.17 -60.28 -69.69
C GLN A 28 4.05 -58.80 -69.36
N VAL A 29 4.63 -57.97 -70.22
CA VAL A 29 4.22 -56.58 -70.34
C VAL A 29 2.79 -56.62 -70.87
N ILE A 30 1.83 -56.83 -69.97
CA ILE A 30 0.47 -56.40 -70.20
C ILE A 30 0.58 -54.88 -70.15
N ALA A 31 0.76 -54.27 -71.31
CA ALA A 31 0.45 -52.87 -71.46
C ALA A 31 -1.04 -52.74 -71.11
N TYR A 32 -1.33 -52.44 -69.85
CA TYR A 32 -2.63 -51.93 -69.46
C TYR A 32 -2.74 -50.59 -70.17
N ASP A 33 -3.36 -50.63 -71.34
CA ASP A 33 -3.89 -49.45 -72.00
C ASP A 33 -4.91 -48.89 -71.00
N HIS A 34 -4.50 -47.91 -70.18
CA HIS A 34 -5.41 -47.16 -69.31
C HIS A 34 -6.30 -46.34 -70.22
N ARG A 35 -7.29 -46.99 -70.82
CA ARG A 35 -8.41 -46.30 -71.45
C ARG A 35 -9.21 -45.71 -70.30
N SER A 36 -8.87 -44.48 -69.93
CA SER A 36 -9.74 -43.65 -69.13
C SER A 36 -11.06 -43.60 -69.90
N THR A 37 -12.09 -44.18 -69.29
CA THR A 37 -13.43 -44.07 -69.83
C THR A 37 -13.98 -42.76 -69.29
N VAL A 38 -14.72 -42.01 -70.10
CA VAL A 38 -15.36 -40.76 -69.64
C VAL A 38 -16.14 -40.98 -68.34
N LEU A 39 -16.74 -42.16 -68.16
CA LEU A 39 -17.38 -42.58 -66.92
C LEU A 39 -16.39 -42.79 -65.76
N GLY A 40 -15.25 -43.44 -65.99
CA GLY A 40 -14.19 -43.63 -64.99
C GLY A 40 -13.59 -42.30 -64.51
N ASP A 41 -13.37 -41.35 -65.42
CA ASP A 41 -12.85 -40.02 -65.07
C ASP A 41 -13.87 -39.18 -64.31
N GLN A 42 -15.15 -39.29 -64.68
CA GLN A 42 -16.24 -38.65 -63.92
C GLN A 42 -16.39 -39.24 -62.51
N LEU A 43 -16.28 -40.55 -62.36
CA LEU A 43 -16.33 -41.20 -61.05
C LEU A 43 -15.09 -40.90 -60.20
N ALA A 44 -13.91 -40.87 -60.81
CA ALA A 44 -12.68 -40.45 -60.14
C ALA A 44 -12.78 -38.99 -59.68
N GLY A 45 -13.20 -38.07 -60.56
CA GLY A 45 -13.43 -36.66 -60.23
C GLY A 45 -14.50 -36.48 -59.15
N ALA A 46 -15.60 -37.24 -59.17
CA ALA A 46 -16.60 -37.21 -58.12
C ALA A 46 -16.05 -37.70 -56.77
N SER A 47 -15.22 -38.75 -56.77
CA SER A 47 -14.58 -39.26 -55.55
C SER A 47 -13.56 -38.28 -54.97
N GLU A 48 -12.81 -37.57 -55.84
CA GLU A 48 -11.89 -36.52 -55.42
C GLU A 48 -12.62 -35.29 -54.87
N LEU A 49 -13.76 -34.91 -55.46
CA LEU A 49 -14.62 -33.85 -54.95
C LEU A 49 -15.17 -34.19 -53.55
N VAL A 50 -15.64 -35.41 -53.34
CA VAL A 50 -16.12 -35.86 -52.02
C VAL A 50 -14.98 -35.88 -51.00
N ARG A 51 -13.78 -36.32 -51.40
CA ARG A 51 -12.59 -36.29 -50.54
C ARG A 51 -12.18 -34.85 -50.18
N ALA A 52 -12.17 -33.95 -51.16
CA ALA A 52 -11.83 -32.55 -50.98
C ALA A 52 -12.85 -31.81 -50.09
N GLN A 53 -14.14 -32.12 -50.27
CA GLN A 53 -15.21 -31.60 -49.42
C GLN A 53 -15.08 -32.13 -47.98
N GLY A 54 -14.73 -33.41 -47.81
CA GLY A 54 -14.44 -34.01 -46.50
C GLY A 54 -13.25 -33.39 -45.81
N SER A 55 -12.15 -33.10 -46.52
CA SER A 55 -11.00 -32.40 -45.94
C SER A 55 -11.32 -30.95 -45.57
N PHE A 56 -12.08 -30.24 -46.41
CA PHE A 56 -12.50 -28.87 -46.11
C PHE A 56 -13.35 -28.80 -44.83
N LEU A 57 -14.35 -29.67 -44.67
CA LEU A 57 -15.20 -29.72 -43.48
C LEU A 57 -14.40 -30.06 -42.21
N LYS A 58 -13.39 -30.93 -42.35
CA LYS A 58 -12.49 -31.25 -41.24
C LYS A 58 -11.63 -30.03 -40.85
N ASP A 59 -11.02 -29.37 -41.82
CA ASP A 59 -10.20 -28.19 -41.58
C ASP A 59 -11.02 -27.03 -40.99
N GLU A 60 -12.28 -26.89 -41.42
CA GLU A 60 -13.23 -25.92 -40.87
C GLU A 60 -13.59 -26.25 -39.41
N ALA A 61 -13.81 -27.52 -39.08
CA ALA A 61 -14.07 -27.96 -37.72
C ALA A 61 -12.84 -27.76 -36.80
N ASP A 62 -11.65 -28.11 -37.27
CA ASP A 62 -10.39 -27.92 -36.53
C ASP A 62 -10.11 -26.41 -36.31
N ALA A 63 -10.41 -25.57 -37.31
CA ALA A 63 -10.32 -24.12 -37.19
C ALA A 63 -11.33 -23.57 -36.17
N ALA A 64 -12.58 -24.03 -36.20
CA ALA A 64 -13.61 -23.63 -35.24
C ALA A 64 -13.23 -24.02 -33.80
N GLU A 65 -12.72 -25.24 -33.60
CA GLU A 65 -12.22 -25.67 -32.29
C GLU A 65 -11.05 -24.77 -31.82
N THR A 66 -10.11 -24.46 -32.72
CA THR A 66 -8.98 -23.58 -32.39
C THR A 66 -9.46 -22.19 -31.98
N TRP A 67 -10.43 -21.60 -32.70
CA TRP A 67 -11.01 -20.31 -32.34
C TRP A 67 -11.68 -20.32 -30.97
N THR A 68 -12.44 -21.36 -30.62
CA THR A 68 -13.05 -21.46 -29.29
C THR A 68 -12.00 -21.50 -28.17
N ARG A 69 -10.89 -22.24 -28.37
CA ARG A 69 -9.78 -22.30 -27.40
C ARG A 69 -9.09 -20.95 -27.26
N VAL A 70 -8.85 -20.23 -28.35
CA VAL A 70 -8.23 -18.90 -28.34
C VAL A 70 -9.10 -17.88 -27.60
N VAL A 71 -10.41 -17.87 -27.86
CA VAL A 71 -11.36 -16.97 -27.18
C VAL A 71 -11.38 -17.26 -25.67
N ALA A 72 -11.47 -18.54 -25.28
CA ALA A 72 -11.43 -18.92 -23.87
C ALA A 72 -10.12 -18.50 -23.18
N ALA A 73 -8.98 -18.65 -23.86
CA ALA A 73 -7.69 -18.21 -23.36
C ALA A 73 -7.62 -16.67 -23.24
N GLN A 74 -8.17 -15.94 -24.20
CA GLN A 74 -8.25 -14.48 -24.19
C GLN A 74 -9.08 -13.99 -23.00
N ASP A 75 -10.25 -14.59 -22.75
CA ASP A 75 -11.10 -14.24 -21.60
C ASP A 75 -10.39 -14.50 -20.28
N GLN A 76 -9.67 -15.62 -20.17
CA GLN A 76 -8.88 -15.93 -18.98
C GLN A 76 -7.77 -14.90 -18.74
N ILE A 77 -7.09 -14.42 -19.80
CA ILE A 77 -6.08 -13.37 -19.69
C ILE A 77 -6.71 -12.05 -19.27
N GLN A 78 -7.86 -11.70 -19.83
CA GLN A 78 -8.58 -10.47 -19.45
C GLN A 78 -9.01 -10.50 -17.99
N TYR A 79 -9.57 -11.62 -17.53
CA TYR A 79 -9.95 -11.82 -16.13
C TYR A 79 -8.75 -11.71 -15.18
N LYS A 80 -7.62 -12.36 -15.51
CA LYS A 80 -6.40 -12.25 -14.69
C LYS A 80 -5.87 -10.81 -14.64
N ARG A 81 -5.95 -10.06 -15.74
CA ARG A 81 -5.54 -8.65 -15.79
C ARG A 81 -6.45 -7.75 -14.96
N SER A 82 -7.76 -7.96 -15.00
CA SER A 82 -8.71 -7.16 -14.20
C SER A 82 -8.57 -7.47 -12.71
N ALA A 83 -8.44 -8.75 -12.33
CA ALA A 83 -8.18 -9.17 -10.95
C ALA A 83 -6.88 -8.54 -10.41
N TYR A 84 -5.78 -8.63 -11.18
CA TYR A 84 -4.52 -8.02 -10.80
C TYR A 84 -4.61 -6.50 -10.60
N ARG A 85 -5.29 -5.79 -11.51
CA ARG A 85 -5.50 -4.33 -11.39
C ARG A 85 -6.31 -3.99 -10.13
N TYR A 86 -7.35 -4.76 -9.83
CA TYR A 86 -8.15 -4.58 -8.64
C TYR A 86 -7.32 -4.81 -7.36
N ASP A 87 -6.52 -5.87 -7.33
CA ASP A 87 -5.65 -6.17 -6.18
C ASP A 87 -4.61 -5.08 -5.96
N VAL A 88 -3.99 -4.57 -7.03
CA VAL A 88 -3.05 -3.45 -6.94
C VAL A 88 -3.74 -2.21 -6.40
N GLN A 89 -4.91 -1.85 -6.92
CA GLN A 89 -5.67 -0.69 -6.44
C GLN A 89 -6.05 -0.85 -4.96
N ARG A 90 -6.48 -2.04 -4.55
CA ARG A 90 -6.80 -2.35 -3.15
C ARG A 90 -5.58 -2.23 -2.25
N MET A 91 -4.43 -2.78 -2.66
CA MET A 91 -3.18 -2.65 -1.89
C MET A 91 -2.74 -1.19 -1.78
N GLU A 92 -2.87 -0.40 -2.84
CA GLU A 92 -2.55 1.03 -2.80
C GLU A 92 -3.45 1.80 -1.85
N SER A 93 -4.77 1.54 -1.85
CA SER A 93 -5.70 2.16 -0.90
C SER A 93 -5.37 1.74 0.53
N GLU A 94 -5.14 0.45 0.79
CA GLU A 94 -4.79 -0.04 2.12
C GLU A 94 -3.48 0.59 2.63
N LEU A 95 -2.48 0.79 1.77
CA LEU A 95 -1.24 1.46 2.14
C LEU A 95 -1.44 2.95 2.45
N ARG A 96 -2.26 3.64 1.66
CA ARG A 96 -2.61 5.06 1.92
C ARG A 96 -3.35 5.19 3.24
N ASP A 97 -4.30 4.31 3.51
CA ASP A 97 -5.09 4.32 4.74
C ASP A 97 -4.22 4.03 5.96
N ARG A 98 -3.33 3.03 5.88
CA ARG A 98 -2.36 2.75 6.95
C ARG A 98 -1.42 3.93 7.21
N LYS A 99 -0.91 4.58 6.17
CA LYS A 99 -0.07 5.79 6.33
C LYS A 99 -0.85 6.95 6.93
N ALA A 100 -2.09 7.16 6.50
CA ALA A 100 -2.95 8.20 7.04
C ALA A 100 -3.33 7.93 8.51
N GLN A 101 -3.55 6.67 8.88
CA GLN A 101 -3.81 6.27 10.26
C GLN A 101 -2.56 6.47 11.13
N ALA A 102 -1.39 5.99 10.69
CA ALA A 102 -0.14 6.18 11.43
C ALA A 102 0.21 7.67 11.61
N ASN A 103 -0.06 8.50 10.62
CA ASN A 103 0.13 9.95 10.74
C ASN A 103 -0.85 10.57 11.75
N ARG A 104 -2.12 10.14 11.74
CA ARG A 104 -3.11 10.59 12.74
C ARG A 104 -2.72 10.17 14.16
N GLU A 105 -2.26 8.94 14.34
CA GLU A 105 -1.79 8.42 15.64
C GLU A 105 -0.56 9.18 16.12
N ARG A 106 0.41 9.47 15.24
CA ARG A 106 1.58 10.30 15.57
C ARG A 106 1.17 11.72 15.97
N GLN A 107 0.28 12.36 15.21
CA GLN A 107 -0.22 13.70 15.52
C GLN A 107 -0.95 13.72 16.86
N GLN A 108 -1.75 12.70 17.16
CA GLN A 108 -2.41 12.56 18.46
C GLN A 108 -1.39 12.36 19.59
N ALA A 109 -0.40 11.48 19.40
CA ALA A 109 0.66 11.25 20.39
C ALA A 109 1.47 12.53 20.65
N GLU A 110 1.88 13.25 19.60
CA GLU A 110 2.56 14.54 19.71
C GLU A 110 1.70 15.57 20.44
N ALA A 111 0.42 15.72 20.08
CA ALA A 111 -0.50 16.64 20.75
C ALA A 111 -0.67 16.29 22.25
N THR A 112 -0.78 15.01 22.60
CA THR A 112 -0.87 14.58 24.01
C THR A 112 0.42 14.85 24.78
N ALA A 113 1.59 14.65 24.16
CA ALA A 113 2.88 14.93 24.77
C ALA A 113 3.08 16.45 25.01
N GLU A 114 2.72 17.27 24.01
CA GLU A 114 2.77 18.73 24.12
C GLU A 114 1.83 19.26 25.22
N MET A 115 0.64 18.66 25.36
CA MET A 115 -0.28 19.01 26.43
C MET A 115 0.28 18.64 27.81
N ALA A 116 0.90 17.46 27.92
CA ALA A 116 1.53 17.02 29.17
C ALA A 116 2.70 17.92 29.59
N GLU A 117 3.49 18.42 28.63
CA GLU A 117 4.54 19.41 28.87
C GLU A 117 3.96 20.73 29.40
N ALA A 118 2.88 21.23 28.78
CA ALA A 118 2.19 22.44 29.22
C ALA A 118 1.69 22.33 30.68
N VAL A 119 1.09 21.17 31.03
CA VAL A 119 0.63 20.88 32.38
C VAL A 119 1.79 20.84 33.36
N ARG A 120 2.92 20.19 33.01
CA ARG A 120 4.12 20.16 33.86
C ARG A 120 4.66 21.57 34.11
N LEU A 121 4.69 22.42 33.09
CA LEU A 121 5.11 23.81 33.25
C LEU A 121 4.17 24.57 34.18
N TYR A 122 2.86 24.48 33.98
CA TYR A 122 1.87 25.06 34.90
C TYR A 122 2.11 24.59 36.34
N GLN A 123 2.26 23.29 36.56
CA GLN A 123 2.50 22.72 37.88
C GLN A 123 3.80 23.21 38.50
N SER A 124 4.86 23.42 37.70
CA SER A 124 6.12 23.98 38.17
C SER A 124 5.99 25.43 38.61
N VAL A 125 5.22 26.24 37.86
CA VAL A 125 4.96 27.66 38.16
C VAL A 125 4.11 27.80 39.43
N GLN A 126 3.12 26.92 39.60
CA GLN A 126 2.31 26.78 40.82
C GLN A 126 3.15 26.46 42.05
N ARG A 127 4.19 25.60 41.92
CA ARG A 127 5.15 25.29 43.00
C ARG A 127 6.19 26.38 43.23
N GLY A 128 6.14 27.49 42.48
CA GLY A 128 7.13 28.57 42.55
C GLY A 128 8.42 28.31 41.78
N ALA A 129 8.64 27.10 41.25
CA ALA A 129 9.83 26.68 40.54
C ALA A 129 9.61 26.69 39.02
N GLY A 130 9.18 27.83 38.46
CA GLY A 130 8.81 27.95 37.04
C GLY A 130 9.93 27.49 36.11
N LEU A 131 9.77 26.31 35.49
CA LEU A 131 10.73 25.71 34.56
C LEU A 131 10.65 26.36 33.18
N TRP A 132 10.82 27.67 33.13
CA TRP A 132 10.73 28.45 31.90
C TRP A 132 11.90 28.17 30.95
N PRO A 133 11.71 28.13 29.62
CA PRO A 133 12.78 28.12 28.63
C PRO A 133 13.82 29.21 28.86
N VAL A 134 15.08 28.93 28.54
CA VAL A 134 16.22 29.84 28.80
C VAL A 134 16.00 31.22 28.14
N ALA A 135 15.45 31.26 26.92
CA ALA A 135 15.16 32.51 26.23
C ALA A 135 14.17 33.40 26.98
N LEU A 136 13.19 32.83 27.68
CA LEU A 136 12.19 33.60 28.44
C LEU A 136 12.75 34.13 29.77
N ARG A 137 13.86 33.56 30.27
CA ARG A 137 14.53 34.03 31.49
C ARG A 137 15.36 35.29 31.29
N GLN A 138 15.46 35.80 30.06
CA GLN A 138 16.20 37.03 29.78
C GLN A 138 15.50 38.24 30.41
N THR A 139 16.29 39.20 30.91
CA THR A 139 15.81 40.37 31.66
C THR A 139 14.76 41.19 30.90
N LYS A 140 14.89 41.30 29.57
CA LYS A 140 13.94 42.00 28.70
C LYS A 140 12.51 41.43 28.71
N TYR A 141 12.34 40.17 29.11
CA TYR A 141 11.03 39.53 29.21
C TYR A 141 10.56 39.34 30.66
N ALA A 142 11.37 39.69 31.65
CA ALA A 142 11.10 39.42 33.07
C ALA A 142 9.76 40.00 33.54
N GLY A 143 9.39 41.20 33.08
CA GLY A 143 8.11 41.83 33.41
C GLY A 143 6.91 41.02 32.91
N SER A 144 6.87 40.72 31.61
CA SER A 144 5.80 39.90 31.01
C SER A 144 5.76 38.49 31.61
N LEU A 145 6.92 37.89 31.88
CA LEU A 145 7.01 36.57 32.48
C LEU A 145 6.52 36.57 33.95
N ALA A 146 6.76 37.64 34.70
CA ALA A 146 6.23 37.80 36.05
C ALA A 146 4.69 37.92 36.03
N THR A 147 4.14 38.70 35.10
CA THR A 147 2.69 38.81 34.91
C THR A 147 2.08 37.46 34.54
N VAL A 148 2.64 36.76 33.56
CA VAL A 148 2.17 35.42 33.17
C VAL A 148 2.28 34.43 34.33
N SER A 149 3.39 34.44 35.07
CA SER A 149 3.57 33.56 36.24
C SER A 149 2.56 33.86 37.35
N SER A 150 2.24 35.14 37.58
CA SER A 150 1.22 35.57 38.55
C SER A 150 -0.17 35.09 38.15
N LEU A 151 -0.55 35.30 36.88
CA LEU A 151 -1.81 34.83 36.32
C LEU A 151 -1.92 33.30 36.39
N LEU A 152 -0.85 32.56 36.06
CA LEU A 152 -0.84 31.10 36.18
C LEU A 152 -0.99 30.61 37.62
N ARG A 153 -0.41 31.32 38.60
CA ARG A 153 -0.53 30.97 40.03
C ARG A 153 -1.93 31.21 40.57
N ASN A 154 -2.55 32.31 40.19
CA ASN A 154 -3.90 32.67 40.65
C ASN A 154 -5.01 31.97 39.88
N TRP A 155 -4.70 31.40 38.71
CA TRP A 155 -5.67 30.67 37.92
C TRP A 155 -5.96 29.28 38.50
N SER A 156 -7.21 29.11 38.93
CA SER A 156 -7.82 27.83 39.28
C SER A 156 -9.08 27.61 38.41
N PRO A 157 -9.31 26.41 37.86
CA PRO A 157 -10.49 26.10 37.04
C PRO A 157 -11.80 26.15 37.83
N GLU A 158 -11.73 25.88 39.13
CA GLU A 158 -12.90 25.82 40.01
C GLU A 158 -13.34 27.22 40.48
N ASP A 159 -12.51 28.24 40.24
CA ASP A 159 -12.80 29.61 40.67
C ASP A 159 -13.78 30.29 39.69
N PRO A 160 -14.85 30.96 40.16
CA PRO A 160 -15.73 31.75 39.29
C PRO A 160 -15.01 32.83 38.48
N SER A 161 -13.82 33.27 38.89
CA SER A 161 -12.97 34.22 38.16
C SER A 161 -12.02 33.57 37.14
N SER A 162 -12.06 32.24 36.98
CA SER A 162 -11.20 31.45 36.07
C SER A 162 -11.20 31.99 34.65
N ASP A 163 -12.36 32.33 34.10
CA ASP A 163 -12.46 32.81 32.72
C ASP A 163 -11.77 34.16 32.51
N VAL A 164 -11.80 35.04 33.52
CA VAL A 164 -11.10 36.34 33.49
C VAL A 164 -9.60 36.12 33.50
N TYR A 165 -9.10 35.23 34.36
CA TYR A 165 -7.68 34.88 34.39
C TYR A 165 -7.22 34.21 33.09
N ARG A 166 -8.03 33.33 32.50
CA ARG A 166 -7.73 32.68 31.21
C ARG A 166 -7.66 33.66 30.06
N ALA A 167 -8.59 34.61 29.98
CA ALA A 167 -8.59 35.65 28.96
C ALA A 167 -7.38 36.60 29.09
N ALA A 168 -7.07 37.03 30.32
CA ALA A 168 -5.89 37.84 30.60
C ALA A 168 -4.59 37.09 30.26
N LEU A 169 -4.51 35.82 30.65
CA LEU A 169 -3.36 34.97 30.37
C LEU A 169 -3.15 34.76 28.86
N ALA A 170 -4.20 34.45 28.11
CA ALA A 170 -4.12 34.29 26.66
C ALA A 170 -3.61 35.56 25.96
N THR A 171 -4.02 36.73 26.46
CA THR A 171 -3.59 38.04 25.94
C THR A 171 -2.11 38.29 26.21
N GLU A 172 -1.67 38.16 27.47
CA GLU A 172 -0.28 38.39 27.86
C GLU A 172 0.69 37.39 27.20
N ILE A 173 0.28 36.13 27.08
CA ILE A 173 1.03 35.12 26.33
C ILE A 173 1.12 35.50 24.85
N GLY A 174 0.04 35.99 24.24
CA GLY A 174 0.03 36.45 22.85
C GLY A 174 1.02 37.59 22.61
N VAL A 175 1.05 38.58 23.51
CA VAL A 175 1.99 39.70 23.47
C VAL A 175 3.44 39.21 23.62
N LEU A 176 3.72 38.37 24.62
CA LEU A 176 5.05 37.84 24.87
C LEU A 176 5.56 36.98 23.70
N LYS A 177 4.69 36.15 23.12
CA LYS A 177 4.99 35.34 21.94
C LYS A 177 5.39 36.21 20.75
N ASN A 178 4.65 37.29 20.47
CA ASN A 178 4.97 38.19 19.37
C ASN A 178 6.31 38.91 19.60
N ARG A 179 6.60 39.33 20.84
CA ARG A 179 7.88 39.94 21.21
C ARG A 179 9.06 38.98 21.02
N VAL A 180 8.92 37.73 21.45
CA VAL A 180 9.97 36.70 21.30
C VAL A 180 10.17 36.32 19.82
N ALA A 181 9.09 36.21 19.06
CA ALA A 181 9.15 35.88 17.62
C ALA A 181 9.82 37.00 16.81
N ALA A 182 9.56 38.27 17.14
CA ALA A 182 10.17 39.43 16.49
C ALA A 182 11.64 39.65 16.89
N ASP A 183 12.11 39.01 17.96
CA ASP A 183 13.46 39.17 18.44
C ASP A 183 14.46 38.45 17.55
N ARG A 184 15.31 39.24 16.88
CA ARG A 184 16.38 38.76 15.99
C ARG A 184 17.70 38.51 16.72
N GLN A 185 17.82 38.95 17.97
CA GLN A 185 19.03 38.75 18.79
C GLN A 185 19.03 37.39 19.49
N LEU A 186 17.88 36.70 19.56
CA LEU A 186 17.77 35.34 20.04
C LEU A 186 18.25 34.34 18.99
N ASP A 187 18.98 33.32 19.45
CA ASP A 187 19.25 32.13 18.65
C ASP A 187 17.95 31.46 18.19
N PHE A 188 17.97 30.88 16.98
CA PHE A 188 16.79 30.30 16.36
C PHE A 188 16.19 29.17 17.20
N ALA A 189 17.02 28.25 17.71
CA ALA A 189 16.53 27.12 18.50
C ALA A 189 15.88 27.59 19.80
N SER A 190 16.52 28.53 20.48
CA SER A 190 16.02 29.12 21.73
C SER A 190 14.71 29.89 21.54
N ARG A 191 14.55 30.57 20.40
CA ARG A 191 13.31 31.26 20.03
C ARG A 191 12.18 30.28 19.72
N VAL A 192 12.47 29.21 18.98
CA VAL A 192 11.47 28.17 18.66
C VAL A 192 10.96 27.51 19.93
N ASP A 193 11.85 27.14 20.86
CA ASP A 193 11.49 26.53 22.14
C ASP A 193 10.59 27.45 22.99
N ALA A 194 10.95 28.73 23.10
CA ALA A 194 10.14 29.71 23.80
C ALA A 194 8.77 29.92 23.16
N VAL A 195 8.70 30.05 21.84
CA VAL A 195 7.43 30.22 21.12
C VAL A 195 6.56 28.96 21.23
N LYS A 196 7.16 27.76 21.16
CA LYS A 196 6.45 26.49 21.35
C LYS A 196 5.83 26.41 22.74
N THR A 197 6.62 26.70 23.77
CA THR A 197 6.17 26.70 25.17
C THR A 197 5.03 27.71 25.39
N LEU A 198 5.13 28.91 24.84
CA LEU A 198 4.07 29.92 24.93
C LEU A 198 2.80 29.49 24.18
N LYS A 199 2.93 28.85 23.01
CA LYS A 199 1.80 28.31 22.26
C LYS A 199 1.09 27.20 23.03
N GLN A 200 1.84 26.30 23.66
CA GLN A 200 1.32 25.23 24.51
C GLN A 200 0.55 25.80 25.72
N LEU A 201 1.09 26.81 26.41
CA LEU A 201 0.37 27.50 27.49
C LEU A 201 -0.88 28.23 27.00
N GLN A 202 -0.81 28.87 25.83
CA GLN A 202 -1.97 29.52 25.22
C GLN A 202 -3.09 28.50 24.93
N GLN A 203 -2.74 27.33 24.39
CA GLN A 203 -3.68 26.25 24.14
C GLN A 203 -4.36 25.79 25.43
N LEU A 204 -3.55 25.51 26.46
CA LEU A 204 -4.05 25.10 27.77
C LEU A 204 -5.00 26.16 28.38
N ALA A 205 -4.73 27.44 28.16
CA ALA A 205 -5.60 28.53 28.58
C ALA A 205 -6.89 28.66 27.77
N THR A 206 -6.94 28.14 26.54
CA THR A 206 -8.13 28.20 25.67
C THR A 206 -9.01 26.95 25.73
N LEU A 207 -8.53 25.84 26.28
CA LEU A 207 -9.32 24.60 26.43
C LEU A 207 -10.50 24.76 27.40
N PRO A 208 -11.70 24.24 27.09
CA PRO A 208 -12.82 24.30 28.01
C PRO A 208 -12.50 23.54 29.31
N ALA A 209 -13.08 23.97 30.43
CA ALA A 209 -12.75 23.43 31.75
C ALA A 209 -13.00 21.91 31.89
N THR A 210 -13.92 21.38 31.06
CA THR A 210 -14.25 19.95 30.96
C THR A 210 -13.19 19.11 30.27
N GLU A 211 -12.28 19.70 29.50
CA GLU A 211 -11.20 19.02 28.76
C GLU A 211 -9.83 19.21 29.40
N LEU A 212 -9.79 19.81 30.59
CA LEU A 212 -8.56 19.92 31.35
C LEU A 212 -8.11 18.52 31.81
N PRO A 213 -6.81 18.18 31.70
CA PRO A 213 -6.32 16.84 32.03
C PRO A 213 -6.70 16.41 33.45
N SER A 214 -7.05 15.14 33.66
CA SER A 214 -7.43 14.60 34.98
C SER A 214 -6.39 14.84 36.08
N GLN A 215 -5.11 14.86 35.71
CA GLN A 215 -3.97 15.21 36.57
C GLN A 215 -4.06 16.63 37.18
N TRP A 216 -4.90 17.49 36.61
CA TRP A 216 -5.21 18.83 37.10
C TRP A 216 -6.27 18.80 38.20
N GLN A 217 -7.27 17.91 38.10
CA GLN A 217 -8.35 17.74 39.08
C GLN A 217 -7.86 17.04 40.36
N GLU A 218 -7.02 16.01 40.25
CA GLU A 218 -6.46 15.27 41.40
C GLU A 218 -5.67 16.16 42.36
N ARG A 219 -5.08 17.25 41.86
CA ARG A 219 -4.21 18.13 42.66
C ARG A 219 -4.94 19.28 43.34
N GLN A 220 -6.03 19.78 42.76
CA GLN A 220 -6.92 20.72 43.45
C GLN A 220 -7.50 20.09 44.73
N LEU A 221 -7.77 18.79 44.70
CA LEU A 221 -8.16 18.01 45.88
C LEU A 221 -7.04 17.84 46.91
N ALA A 222 -5.77 17.84 46.48
CA ALA A 222 -4.61 17.70 47.37
C ALA A 222 -4.09 19.04 47.95
N MET A 223 -4.59 20.17 47.47
CA MET A 223 -4.25 21.52 47.95
C MET A 223 -5.35 22.16 48.81
N LYS A 224 -6.50 21.48 48.98
CA LYS A 224 -7.49 21.72 50.03
C LYS A 224 -7.08 20.96 51.29
#